data_AF-A0A382W1J0-F1
#
_entry.id   AF-A0A382W1J0-F1
#
_cell.length_a   1.000
_cell.length_b   1.000
_cell.length_c   1.000
_cell.angle_alpha   90.00
_cell.angle_beta   90.00
_cell.angle_gamma   90.00
#
_symmetry.space_group_name_H-M   'P 1'
#
loop_
_entity.id
_entity.type
_entity.pdbx_description
1 polymer ?
#
loop_
_entity_poly.entity_id
_entity_poly.type
_entity_poly.pdbx_seq_one_letter_code
_entity_poly.pdbx_strand_id
1 'polypeptide(L)' 'MEKDMSIQSIPDLVVKNANIITVDSNLPKAQAFAIKNGKFIAIGSNNDIENIT' A
#
# COMPACT_ATOMS: atom_id res chain seq x y z
N MET A 1 -15.34 -24.86 0.27
CA MET A 1 -15.41 -23.38 0.21
C MET A 1 -14.00 -22.89 0.46
N GLU A 2 -13.19 -22.87 -0.59
CA GLU A 2 -11.80 -22.43 -0.56
C GLU A 2 -11.80 -20.91 -0.54
N LYS A 3 -11.56 -20.32 0.62
CA LYS A 3 -11.04 -18.96 0.67
C LYS A 3 -9.54 -19.13 0.72
N ASP A 4 -8.95 -19.32 -0.46
CA ASP A 4 -7.52 -19.23 -0.66
C ASP A 4 -7.17 -17.77 -0.39
N MET A 5 -6.99 -17.45 0.90
CA MET A 5 -6.45 -16.19 1.37
C MET A 5 -4.99 -16.25 0.99
N SER A 6 -4.72 -15.98 -0.29
CA SER A 6 -3.38 -15.74 -0.83
C SER A 6 -2.68 -14.87 0.19
N ILE A 7 -1.64 -15.40 0.83
CA ILE A 7 -0.90 -14.69 1.86
C ILE A 7 -0.44 -13.40 1.19
N GLN A 8 -1.12 -12.29 1.52
CA GLN A 8 -0.80 -11.00 0.97
C GLN A 8 0.61 -10.73 1.48
N SER A 9 1.57 -10.75 0.55
CA SER A 9 2.98 -10.85 0.90
C SER A 9 3.35 -9.72 1.85
N ILE A 10 3.72 -10.07 3.09
CA ILE A 10 4.04 -9.11 4.16
C ILE A 10 5.01 -8.07 3.60
N PRO A 11 4.64 -6.78 3.58
CA PRO A 11 5.50 -5.74 3.04
C PRO A 11 6.79 -5.64 3.82
N ASP A 12 7.88 -5.29 3.13
CA ASP A 12 9.18 -5.04 3.76
C ASP A 12 9.23 -3.65 4.39
N LEU A 13 8.45 -2.70 3.86
CA LEU A 13 8.32 -1.34 4.36
C LEU A 13 6.88 -0.85 4.23
N VAL A 14 6.40 -0.20 5.28
CA VAL A 14 5.13 0.53 5.31
C VAL A 14 5.39 1.95 5.79
N VAL A 15 4.91 2.93 5.05
CA VAL A 15 4.92 4.36 5.44
C VAL A 15 3.47 4.81 5.58
N LYS A 16 3.14 5.49 6.69
CA LYS A 16 1.80 6.00 6.99
C LYS A 16 1.84 7.39 7.61
N ASN A 17 0.70 8.08 7.61
CA ASN A 17 0.54 9.45 8.11
C ASN A 17 1.48 10.46 7.42
N ALA A 18 1.78 10.24 6.14
CA ALA A 18 2.69 11.08 5.37
C ALA A 18 1.94 11.99 4.39
N ASN A 19 2.59 13.05 3.91
CA ASN A 19 2.15 13.79 2.74
C ASN A 19 2.88 13.24 1.50
N ILE A 20 2.27 12.28 0.81
CA ILE A 20 2.85 11.63 -0.37
C ILE A 20 2.30 12.32 -1.62
N ILE A 21 3.19 12.77 -2.48
CA ILE A 21 2.84 13.34 -3.80
C ILE A 21 3.29 12.35 -4.86
N THR A 22 2.41 12.03 -5.81
CA THR A 22 2.71 11.11 -6.91
C THR A 22 2.64 11.84 -8.24
N VAL A 23 3.28 11.27 -9.26
CA VAL A 23 3.15 11.71 -10.65
C VAL A 23 1.94 11.11 -11.36
N ASP A 24 1.22 10.19 -10.71
CA ASP A 24 -0.02 9.62 -11.25
C ASP A 24 -1.13 10.67 -11.17
N SER A 25 -1.63 11.09 -12.32
CA SER A 25 -2.70 12.08 -12.41
C SER A 25 -4.01 11.61 -11.78
N ASN A 26 -4.23 10.31 -11.63
CA ASN A 26 -5.42 9.74 -10.98
C ASN A 26 -5.28 9.66 -9.45
N LEU A 27 -4.05 9.62 -8.93
CA LEU A 27 -3.77 9.59 -7.50
C LEU A 27 -2.62 10.56 -7.13
N PRO A 28 -2.80 11.88 -7.36
CA PRO A 28 -1.71 12.84 -7.21
C PRO A 28 -1.26 13.03 -5.76
N LYS A 29 -2.08 12.61 -4.77
CA LYS A 29 -1.76 12.64 -3.35
C LYS A 29 -2.18 11.34 -2.65
N ALA A 30 -1.41 10.94 -1.64
CA ALA A 30 -1.67 9.79 -0.79
C ALA A 30 -1.20 10.05 0.65
N GLN A 31 -1.57 9.17 1.56
CA GLN A 31 -1.19 9.22 2.98
C GLN A 31 -0.33 8.04 3.42
N ALA A 32 -0.39 6.93 2.69
CA ALA A 32 0.39 5.74 2.97
C ALA A 32 0.77 4.95 1.70
N PHE A 33 1.82 4.15 1.80
CA PHE A 33 2.20 3.14 0.80
C PHE A 33 2.90 1.94 1.44
N ALA A 34 2.94 0.83 0.72
CA ALA A 34 3.67 -0.38 1.09
C ALA A 34 4.60 -0.85 -0.02
N ILE A 35 5.78 -1.35 0.35
CA ILE A 35 6.81 -1.85 -0.58
C ILE A 35 7.12 -3.32 -0.28
N LYS A 36 7.27 -4.13 -1.35
CA LYS A 36 7.85 -5.48 -1.31
C LYS A 36 8.90 -5.62 -2.40
N ASN A 37 10.08 -6.15 -2.05
CA ASN A 37 11.17 -6.38 -2.99
C ASN A 37 11.51 -5.13 -3.84
N GLY A 38 11.48 -3.95 -3.20
CA GLY A 38 11.77 -2.67 -3.85
C GLY A 38 10.67 -2.13 -4.79
N LYS A 39 9.48 -2.74 -4.82
CA LYS A 39 8.34 -2.29 -5.62
C LYS A 39 7.15 -1.89 -4.76
N PHE A 40 6.43 -0.85 -5.17
CA PHE A 40 5.14 -0.51 -4.56
C PHE A 40 4.14 -1.63 -4.80
N ILE A 41 3.52 -2.10 -3.73
CA ILE A 41 2.41 -3.08 -3.80
C ILE A 41 1.06 -2.44 -3.47
N ALA A 42 1.08 -1.25 -2.86
CA ALA A 42 -0.10 -0.42 -2.63
C ALA A 42 0.30 1.03 -2.33
N ILE A 43 -0.60 1.96 -2.65
CA ILE A 43 -0.52 3.39 -2.34
C ILE A 43 -1.94 3.93 -2.18
N GLY A 44 -2.18 4.78 -1.17
CA GLY A 44 -3.52 5.28 -0.89
C GLY A 44 -3.65 6.03 0.44
N SER A 45 -4.84 5.98 1.03
CA SER A 45 -5.09 6.45 2.39
C SER A 45 -4.43 5.53 3.43
N ASN A 46 -4.35 5.98 4.68
CA ASN A 46 -3.87 5.13 5.77
C ASN A 46 -4.72 3.85 5.92
N ASN A 47 -6.04 3.96 5.78
CA ASN A 47 -6.95 2.82 5.89
C ASN A 47 -6.77 1.81 4.74
N ASP A 48 -6.45 2.28 3.53
CA ASP A 48 -6.19 1.38 2.40
C ASP A 48 -5.01 0.46 2.70
N ILE A 49 -4.00 0.98 3.40
CA ILE A 49 -2.78 0.24 3.73
C ILE A 49 -2.94 -0.62 4.99
N GLU A 50 -3.78 -0.22 5.94
CA GLU A 50 -4.05 -1.04 7.14
C GLU A 50 -4.71 -2.38 6.80
N ASN A 51 -5.48 -2.44 5.71
CA ASN A 51 -6.17 -3.65 5.26
C ASN A 51 -5.27 -4.65 4.51
N ILE A 52 -4.00 -4.31 4.26
CA ILE A 52 -3.05 -5.17 3.53
C ILE A 52 -1.85 -5.61 4.37
N THR A 53 -1.82 -5.19 5.64
CA THR A 53 -0.74 -5.47 6.62
C THR A 53 -1.22 -6.41 7.71
#